data_AF-A0A7V1HX81-F1
#
_entry.id   AF-A0A7V1HX81-F1
#
_cell.length_a   1.000
_cell.length_b   1.000
_cell.length_c   1.000
_cell.angle_alpha   90.00
_cell.angle_beta   90.00
_cell.angle_gamma   90.00
#
_symmetry.space_group_name_H-M   'P 1'
#
loop_
_entity.id
_entity.type
_entity.pdbx_description
1 polymer ?
#
loop_
_entity_poly.entity_id
_entity_poly.type
_entity_poly.pdbx_seq_one_letter_code
_entity_poly.pdbx_strand_id
1 'polypeptide(L)'
;MKKLLFLFLLINISCHNIGNFEFKPIECSPEQMPKFDAEKVTIIDDNGNRLRDTIVGQIEKKRTVFQPCRVLIYDAVWKSSDNNVITKSKIKMVAMGKRWKYQPEKQDVVTIQFEYTNKEFEKCKKFGLNKTLPLGHWKGQVEEGVIENVERIWMHPFRHNQFSFTEVAPFPEVRFPLAKGKSWTNQLSIETGWGDWSNSSGNSQYEVVGQEMIEIPFGKIKNCWKVKSQAVYPFGVSYFDYWFDEDLGFVKMEYKNYGNQTLSFELAAMIDE
;
A
#
# COMPACT_ATOMS: atom_id res chain seq x y z
N MET A 1 19.92 2.53 64.56
CA MET A 1 19.03 2.94 63.46
C MET A 1 19.85 3.17 62.19
N LYS A 2 19.88 2.22 61.25
CA LYS A 2 20.54 2.37 59.95
C LYS A 2 19.59 3.11 59.01
N LYS A 3 19.98 4.30 58.53
CA LYS A 3 19.25 5.05 57.50
C LYS A 3 19.46 4.37 56.15
N LEU A 4 18.38 3.84 55.57
CA LEU A 4 18.32 3.28 54.23
C LEU A 4 18.27 4.46 53.24
N LEU A 5 19.32 4.62 52.44
CA LEU A 5 19.39 5.64 51.39
C LEU A 5 18.66 5.09 50.16
N PHE A 6 17.46 5.61 49.87
CA PHE A 6 16.73 5.29 48.64
C PHE A 6 17.38 6.06 47.48
N LEU A 7 18.11 5.33 46.64
CA LEU A 7 18.65 5.85 45.38
C LEU A 7 17.51 5.87 44.35
N PHE A 8 16.92 7.04 44.11
CA PHE A 8 15.99 7.24 43.00
C PHE A 8 16.79 7.20 41.69
N LEU A 9 16.72 6.07 40.99
CA LEU A 9 17.22 5.93 39.64
C LEU A 9 16.27 6.69 38.70
N LEU A 10 16.60 7.93 38.37
CA LEU A 10 15.95 8.68 37.30
C LEU A 10 16.29 8.01 35.97
N ILE A 11 15.38 7.16 35.49
CA ILE A 11 15.43 6.66 34.11
C ILE A 11 15.13 7.86 33.21
N ASN A 12 16.18 8.43 32.62
CA ASN A 12 16.06 9.37 31.52
C ASN A 12 15.38 8.63 30.35
N ILE A 13 14.05 8.79 30.24
CA ILE A 13 13.32 8.44 29.03
C ILE A 13 13.78 9.46 27.98
N SER A 14 14.82 9.11 27.23
CA SER A 14 15.22 9.85 26.05
C SER A 14 14.03 9.93 25.10
N CYS A 15 13.43 11.12 24.96
CA CYS A 15 12.50 11.40 23.89
C CYS A 15 13.26 11.22 22.57
N HIS A 16 13.07 10.06 21.92
CA HIS A 16 13.52 9.85 20.56
C HIS A 16 12.78 10.83 19.65
N ASN A 17 13.47 11.89 19.24
CA ASN A 17 12.99 12.83 18.25
C ASN A 17 13.16 12.18 16.87
N ILE A 18 12.05 11.73 16.27
CA ILE A 18 12.05 10.99 15.00
C ILE A 18 12.16 11.94 13.79
N GLY A 19 12.13 13.25 14.05
CA GLY A 19 12.21 14.29 13.04
C GLY A 19 10.93 14.39 12.21
N ASN A 20 10.87 15.42 11.37
CA ASN A 20 9.83 15.56 10.36
C ASN A 20 10.38 15.08 9.02
N PHE A 21 9.51 14.58 8.14
CA PHE A 21 9.85 14.25 6.77
C PHE A 21 8.91 14.97 5.82
N GLU A 22 9.50 15.68 4.87
CA GLU A 22 8.81 16.35 3.77
C GLU A 22 9.23 15.73 2.44
N PHE A 23 8.43 15.92 1.40
CA PHE A 23 8.74 15.40 0.08
C PHE A 23 10.06 15.95 -0.45
N LYS A 24 10.90 15.03 -0.92
CA LYS A 24 12.18 15.34 -1.57
C LYS A 24 12.08 15.07 -3.06
N PRO A 25 12.79 15.80 -3.93
CA PRO A 25 12.90 15.46 -5.35
C PRO A 25 13.30 13.98 -5.52
N ILE A 26 12.72 13.32 -6.53
CA ILE A 26 13.03 11.94 -6.88
C ILE A 26 13.48 11.97 -8.34
N GLU A 27 14.66 11.43 -8.60
CA GLU A 27 15.15 11.21 -9.95
C GLU A 27 14.59 9.87 -10.46
N CYS A 28 13.71 9.94 -11.45
CA CYS A 28 13.13 8.80 -12.14
C CYS A 28 13.87 8.56 -13.46
N SER A 29 13.79 7.34 -14.00
CA SER A 29 14.29 7.07 -15.34
C SER A 29 13.12 7.11 -16.33
N PRO A 30 13.11 8.03 -17.31
CA PRO A 30 12.08 8.05 -18.34
C PRO A 30 12.30 6.94 -19.40
N GLU A 31 13.39 6.18 -19.32
CA GLU A 31 13.75 5.18 -20.34
C GLU A 31 12.67 4.10 -20.50
N GLN A 32 12.50 3.62 -21.74
CA GLN A 32 11.50 2.62 -22.06
C GLN A 32 11.81 1.28 -21.38
N MET A 33 11.05 0.95 -20.33
CA MET A 33 11.00 -0.41 -19.75
C MET A 33 10.59 -1.50 -20.77
N PRO A 34 10.65 -2.80 -20.42
CA PRO A 34 10.21 -3.86 -21.33
C PRO A 34 8.77 -3.72 -21.81
N LYS A 35 8.47 -4.19 -23.03
CA LYS A 35 7.11 -4.19 -23.58
C LYS A 35 6.20 -5.24 -22.93
N PHE A 36 6.79 -6.28 -22.35
CA PHE A 36 6.07 -7.43 -21.83
C PHE A 36 6.50 -7.75 -20.39
N ASP A 37 5.53 -8.16 -19.58
CA ASP A 37 5.77 -8.98 -18.40
C ASP A 37 5.92 -10.44 -18.84
N ALA A 38 6.73 -11.22 -18.11
CA ALA A 38 6.97 -12.62 -18.42
C ALA A 38 6.19 -13.53 -17.47
N GLU A 39 5.47 -14.49 -18.05
CA GLU A 39 4.91 -15.60 -17.29
C GLU A 39 6.02 -16.63 -17.04
N LYS A 40 6.57 -16.57 -15.83
CA LYS A 40 7.59 -17.48 -15.35
C LYS A 40 6.96 -18.62 -14.59
N VAL A 41 7.28 -19.85 -14.98
CA VAL A 41 7.00 -21.06 -14.21
C VAL A 41 8.31 -21.66 -13.70
N THR A 42 8.30 -22.20 -12.49
CA THR A 42 9.43 -22.92 -11.91
C THR A 42 9.17 -24.41 -12.06
N ILE A 43 10.01 -25.09 -12.82
CA ILE A 43 10.02 -26.54 -12.92
C ILE A 43 10.70 -27.07 -11.64
N ILE A 44 10.02 -28.00 -10.97
CA ILE A 44 10.52 -28.69 -9.77
C ILE A 44 10.76 -30.17 -10.09
N ASP A 45 11.68 -30.82 -9.37
CA ASP A 45 11.85 -32.27 -9.40
C ASP A 45 10.79 -32.98 -8.54
N ASP A 46 10.81 -34.31 -8.54
CA ASP A 46 9.88 -35.15 -7.76
C ASP A 46 9.99 -34.93 -6.23
N ASN A 47 11.07 -34.29 -5.76
CA ASN A 47 11.30 -33.94 -4.36
C ASN A 47 10.92 -32.47 -4.06
N GLY A 48 10.40 -31.73 -5.04
CA GLY A 48 10.05 -30.32 -4.91
C GLY A 48 11.23 -29.35 -5.01
N ASN A 49 12.43 -29.83 -5.39
CA ASN A 49 13.59 -28.97 -5.59
C ASN A 49 13.47 -28.23 -6.92
N ARG A 50 13.85 -26.95 -6.93
CA ARG A 50 13.85 -26.13 -8.15
C ARG A 50 14.89 -26.64 -9.15
N LEU A 51 14.44 -27.04 -10.33
CA LEU A 51 15.30 -27.44 -11.44
C LEU A 51 15.63 -26.26 -12.34
N ARG A 52 14.61 -25.59 -12.85
CA ARG A 52 14.77 -24.52 -13.83
C ARG A 52 13.56 -23.60 -13.86
N ASP A 53 13.82 -22.31 -14.05
CA ASP A 53 12.81 -21.35 -14.39
C ASP A 53 12.64 -21.24 -15.91
N THR A 54 11.40 -21.27 -16.38
CA THR A 54 11.05 -21.20 -17.80
C THR A 54 10.01 -20.11 -18.02
N ILE A 55 10.23 -19.27 -19.04
CA ILE A 55 9.22 -18.32 -19.51
C ILE A 55 8.29 -19.06 -20.46
N VAL A 56 7.01 -19.11 -20.13
CA VAL A 56 5.98 -19.83 -20.89
C VAL A 56 5.02 -18.89 -21.62
N GLY A 57 5.07 -17.59 -21.31
CA GLY A 57 4.18 -16.59 -21.88
C GLY A 57 4.71 -15.17 -21.70
N GLN A 58 4.11 -14.25 -22.45
CA GLN A 58 4.36 -12.81 -22.39
C GLN A 58 3.03 -12.09 -22.27
N ILE A 59 2.93 -11.14 -21.33
CA ILE A 59 1.75 -10.31 -21.11
C ILE A 59 2.12 -8.89 -21.49
N GLU A 60 1.40 -8.29 -22.44
CA GLU A 60 1.67 -6.93 -22.89
C GLU A 60 1.46 -5.92 -21.76
N LYS A 61 2.45 -5.06 -21.53
CA LYS A 61 2.35 -4.00 -20.51
C LYS A 61 1.47 -2.86 -21.00
N LYS A 62 0.74 -2.27 -20.06
CA LYS A 62 0.07 -0.97 -20.20
C LYS A 62 0.84 0.02 -19.34
N ARG A 63 0.83 1.30 -19.74
CA ARG A 63 1.54 2.38 -19.06
C ARG A 63 0.73 3.66 -19.11
N THR A 64 -0.49 3.54 -18.67
CA THR A 64 -1.38 4.66 -18.52
C THR A 64 -1.25 5.19 -17.10
N VAL A 65 -1.41 4.33 -16.08
CA VAL A 65 -1.46 4.76 -14.67
C VAL A 65 -0.07 4.95 -14.07
N PHE A 66 0.85 4.01 -14.27
CA PHE A 66 2.22 4.06 -13.76
C PHE A 66 3.21 4.41 -14.88
N GLN A 67 2.86 5.44 -15.66
CA GLN A 67 3.77 6.03 -16.64
C GLN A 67 5.09 6.45 -15.95
N PRO A 68 6.28 6.13 -16.52
CA PRO A 68 7.55 6.57 -15.95
C PRO A 68 7.55 8.06 -15.63
N CYS A 69 8.12 8.42 -14.48
CA CYS A 69 8.20 9.77 -13.95
C CYS A 69 6.87 10.43 -13.52
N ARG A 70 5.72 9.77 -13.75
CA ARG A 70 4.46 10.26 -13.20
C ARG A 70 4.50 10.29 -11.69
N VAL A 71 4.08 11.42 -11.13
CA VAL A 71 3.94 11.67 -9.70
C VAL A 71 2.46 11.67 -9.34
N LEU A 72 2.08 10.83 -8.37
CA LEU A 72 0.75 10.76 -7.79
C LEU A 72 0.84 11.18 -6.32
N ILE A 73 0.07 12.19 -5.93
CA ILE A 73 0.02 12.69 -4.55
C ILE A 73 -1.35 12.38 -3.97
N TYR A 74 -1.37 11.71 -2.82
CA TYR A 74 -2.56 11.33 -2.09
C TYR A 74 -2.64 12.07 -0.75
N ASP A 75 -3.82 12.58 -0.43
CA ASP A 75 -4.18 12.97 0.92
C ASP A 75 -4.68 11.74 1.68
N ALA A 76 -4.09 11.45 2.84
CA ALA A 76 -4.44 10.35 3.71
C ALA A 76 -5.10 10.85 4.99
N VAL A 77 -6.25 10.28 5.36
CA VAL A 77 -6.98 10.61 6.59
C VAL A 77 -7.32 9.34 7.35
N TRP A 78 -6.83 9.24 8.58
CA TRP A 78 -7.18 8.16 9.49
C TRP A 78 -8.17 8.64 10.54
N LYS A 79 -9.22 7.86 10.81
CA LYS A 79 -10.22 8.17 11.83
C LYS A 79 -10.46 7.01 12.79
N SER A 80 -10.86 7.33 14.02
CA SER A 80 -11.31 6.35 15.00
C SER A 80 -12.66 5.73 14.61
N SER A 81 -13.11 4.72 15.35
CA SER A 81 -14.45 4.15 15.23
C SER A 81 -15.57 5.19 15.41
N ASP A 82 -15.30 6.24 16.19
CA ASP A 82 -16.23 7.34 16.43
C ASP A 82 -16.10 8.47 15.40
N ASN A 83 -15.45 8.21 14.26
CA ASN A 83 -15.22 9.15 13.16
C ASN A 83 -14.36 10.38 13.52
N ASN A 84 -13.66 10.35 14.66
CA ASN A 84 -12.71 11.40 15.03
C ASN A 84 -11.41 11.26 14.24
N VAL A 85 -10.95 12.35 13.63
CA VAL A 85 -9.68 12.35 12.88
C VAL A 85 -8.50 12.12 13.81
N ILE A 86 -7.77 11.03 13.59
CA ILE A 86 -6.54 10.68 14.30
C ILE A 86 -5.37 11.39 13.60
N THR A 87 -5.00 10.95 12.40
CA THR A 87 -3.90 11.54 11.60
C THR A 87 -4.38 12.06 10.26
N LYS A 88 -3.66 13.05 9.74
CA LYS A 88 -3.68 13.50 8.35
C LYS A 88 -2.25 13.51 7.85
N SER A 89 -2.01 13.09 6.62
CA SER A 89 -0.67 13.07 6.03
C SER A 89 -0.77 13.04 4.52
N LYS A 90 0.31 13.37 3.83
CA LYS A 90 0.40 13.22 2.38
C LYS A 90 1.30 12.06 2.01
N ILE A 91 0.99 11.43 0.89
CA ILE A 91 1.79 10.36 0.31
C ILE A 91 2.11 10.75 -1.12
N LYS A 92 3.39 10.72 -1.50
CA LYS A 92 3.82 10.91 -2.88
C LYS A 92 4.32 9.58 -3.42
N MET A 93 3.77 9.16 -4.55
CA MET A 93 4.19 7.96 -5.27
C MET A 93 4.74 8.38 -6.63
N VAL A 94 5.91 7.88 -7.01
CA VAL A 94 6.56 8.17 -8.29
C VAL A 94 6.85 6.86 -9.00
N ALA A 95 6.34 6.70 -10.22
CA ALA A 95 6.67 5.56 -11.06
C ALA A 95 8.10 5.71 -11.62
N MET A 96 8.98 4.77 -11.29
CA MET A 96 10.43 4.97 -11.49
C MET A 96 10.92 4.61 -12.89
N GLY A 97 10.09 3.97 -13.72
CA GLY A 97 10.50 3.48 -15.03
C GLY A 97 11.59 2.40 -14.96
N LYS A 98 11.64 1.61 -13.89
CA LYS A 98 12.55 0.46 -13.76
C LYS A 98 11.87 -0.78 -13.17
N ARG A 99 12.41 -1.96 -13.48
CA ARG A 99 11.93 -3.25 -12.94
C ARG A 99 12.15 -3.37 -11.44
N TRP A 100 11.20 -4.01 -10.77
CA TRP A 100 11.25 -4.31 -9.34
C TRP A 100 12.22 -5.46 -9.06
N LYS A 101 13.26 -5.21 -8.27
CA LYS A 101 14.36 -6.18 -8.07
C LYS A 101 13.94 -7.54 -7.52
N TYR A 102 12.83 -7.64 -6.78
CA TYR A 102 12.40 -8.91 -6.16
C TYR A 102 11.53 -9.78 -7.08
N GLN A 103 10.91 -9.19 -8.12
CA GLN A 103 10.05 -9.85 -9.12
C GLN A 103 10.13 -9.09 -10.46
N PRO A 104 11.33 -8.95 -11.04
CA PRO A 104 11.57 -8.10 -12.20
C PRO A 104 10.84 -8.58 -13.47
N GLU A 105 10.36 -9.82 -13.46
CA GLU A 105 9.61 -10.42 -14.55
C GLU A 105 8.15 -9.98 -14.61
N LYS A 106 7.57 -9.44 -13.51
CA LYS A 106 6.17 -9.01 -13.46
C LYS A 106 5.96 -7.58 -12.97
N GLN A 107 6.87 -7.09 -12.14
CA GLN A 107 6.66 -5.85 -11.37
C GLN A 107 7.64 -4.76 -11.77
N ASP A 108 7.14 -3.52 -11.69
CA ASP A 108 7.91 -2.29 -11.82
C ASP A 108 7.99 -1.58 -10.47
N VAL A 109 8.96 -0.66 -10.33
CA VAL A 109 9.19 0.08 -9.08
C VAL A 109 8.39 1.36 -9.06
N VAL A 110 7.71 1.60 -7.95
CA VAL A 110 7.34 2.94 -7.50
C VAL A 110 8.16 3.33 -6.28
N THR A 111 8.56 4.60 -6.19
CA THR A 111 9.08 5.18 -4.96
C THR A 111 7.96 5.88 -4.23
N ILE A 112 7.77 5.57 -2.95
CA ILE A 112 6.73 6.15 -2.10
C ILE A 112 7.39 6.96 -1.01
N GLN A 113 7.01 8.23 -0.88
CA GLN A 113 7.38 9.13 0.20
C GLN A 113 6.19 9.41 1.10
N PHE A 114 6.40 9.38 2.42
CA PHE A 114 5.39 9.65 3.43
C PHE A 114 5.71 10.95 4.15
N GLU A 115 4.83 11.93 4.07
CA GLU A 115 4.95 13.15 4.87
C GLU A 115 4.53 12.86 6.31
N TYR A 116 5.36 13.25 7.28
CA TYR A 116 5.04 13.11 8.69
C TYR A 116 5.79 14.07 9.59
N THR A 117 5.23 14.24 10.78
CA THR A 117 5.74 15.03 11.89
C THR A 117 5.81 14.20 13.16
N ASN A 118 6.57 14.66 14.14
CA ASN A 118 6.55 14.08 15.49
C ASN A 118 5.14 14.02 16.11
N LYS A 119 4.22 14.92 15.70
CA LYS A 119 2.84 14.89 16.19
C LYS A 119 2.07 13.70 15.63
N GLU A 120 2.23 13.35 14.34
CA GLU A 120 1.65 12.11 13.81
C GLU A 120 2.26 10.88 14.49
N PHE A 121 3.57 10.90 14.75
CA PHE A 121 4.25 9.82 15.47
C PHE A 121 3.61 9.54 16.84
N GLU A 122 3.47 10.57 17.68
CA GLU A 122 2.88 10.42 19.01
C GLU A 122 1.43 9.97 18.96
N LYS A 123 0.66 10.42 17.96
CA LYS A 123 -0.71 9.95 17.74
C LYS A 123 -0.73 8.48 17.31
N CYS A 124 0.13 8.07 16.39
CA CYS A 124 0.25 6.68 15.96
C CYS A 124 0.51 5.76 17.16
N LYS A 125 1.42 6.18 18.06
CA LYS A 125 1.70 5.47 19.31
C LYS A 125 0.50 5.44 20.25
N LYS A 126 -0.11 6.60 20.51
CA LYS A 126 -1.28 6.75 21.40
C LYS A 126 -2.46 5.88 20.96
N PHE A 127 -2.74 5.82 19.67
CA PHE A 127 -3.88 5.09 19.10
C PHE A 127 -3.52 3.69 18.62
N GLY A 128 -2.27 3.24 18.81
CA GLY A 128 -1.81 1.90 18.44
C GLY A 128 -1.96 1.58 16.94
N LEU A 129 -1.81 2.58 16.06
CA LEU A 129 -2.05 2.41 14.62
C LEU A 129 -1.04 1.47 13.96
N ASN A 130 0.16 1.39 14.53
CA ASN A 130 1.15 0.40 14.15
C ASN A 130 1.89 -0.13 15.39
N LYS A 131 1.61 -1.38 15.75
CA LYS A 131 2.21 -2.06 16.90
C LYS A 131 3.64 -2.57 16.66
N THR A 132 4.08 -2.68 15.41
CA THR A 132 5.41 -3.21 15.06
C THR A 132 6.49 -2.13 14.99
N LEU A 133 6.11 -0.84 15.09
CA LEU A 133 7.03 0.30 15.00
C LEU A 133 7.63 0.91 16.29
N PRO A 134 7.42 0.42 17.53
CA PRO A 134 7.83 1.18 18.72
C PRO A 134 9.35 1.32 18.95
N LEU A 135 10.23 0.93 18.01
CA LEU A 135 11.70 0.95 18.17
C LEU A 135 12.49 1.78 17.14
N GLY A 136 11.85 2.66 16.35
CA GLY A 136 12.57 3.87 15.90
C GLY A 136 12.91 4.08 14.42
N HIS A 137 12.21 3.47 13.45
CA HIS A 137 12.42 3.85 12.04
C HIS A 137 11.09 4.07 11.30
N TRP A 138 10.49 5.24 11.51
CA TRP A 138 9.55 5.76 10.52
C TRP A 138 10.27 5.93 9.20
N LYS A 139 9.60 5.53 8.14
CA LYS A 139 10.15 5.58 6.80
C LYS A 139 9.63 6.82 6.10
N GLY A 140 10.54 7.73 5.80
CA GLY A 140 10.25 8.86 4.91
C GLY A 140 10.08 8.42 3.46
N GLN A 141 10.84 7.41 3.04
CA GLN A 141 10.82 6.89 1.68
C GLN A 141 10.98 5.37 1.66
N VAL A 142 10.29 4.72 0.72
CA VAL A 142 10.42 3.30 0.40
C VAL A 142 10.30 3.09 -1.11
N GLU A 143 10.78 1.95 -1.59
CA GLU A 143 10.39 1.44 -2.90
C GLU A 143 9.32 0.36 -2.70
N GLU A 144 8.24 0.40 -3.47
CA GLU A 144 7.18 -0.62 -3.54
C GLU A 144 6.87 -1.04 -5.00
N GLY A 145 6.30 -2.23 -5.15
CA GLY A 145 6.12 -2.90 -6.44
C GLY A 145 4.72 -2.68 -7.03
N VAL A 146 4.65 -2.52 -8.34
CA VAL A 146 3.40 -2.36 -9.09
C VAL A 146 3.36 -3.24 -10.32
N ILE A 147 2.15 -3.56 -10.77
CA ILE A 147 1.88 -4.25 -12.03
C ILE A 147 0.90 -3.40 -12.81
N GLU A 148 1.21 -3.15 -14.08
CA GLU A 148 0.27 -2.60 -15.05
C GLU A 148 0.48 -3.30 -16.38
N ASN A 149 -0.55 -4.03 -16.81
CA ASN A 149 -0.56 -4.76 -18.06
C ASN A 149 -1.99 -4.89 -18.60
N VAL A 150 -2.13 -5.55 -19.75
CA VAL A 150 -3.44 -5.71 -20.42
C VAL A 150 -4.44 -6.53 -19.60
N GLU A 151 -3.99 -7.29 -18.59
CA GLU A 151 -4.83 -8.15 -17.76
C GLU A 151 -5.21 -7.51 -16.42
N ARG A 152 -4.31 -6.70 -15.84
CA ARG A 152 -4.55 -6.10 -14.52
C ARG A 152 -3.72 -4.86 -14.23
N ILE A 153 -4.21 -4.09 -13.25
CA ILE A 153 -3.40 -3.13 -12.49
C ILE A 153 -3.39 -3.59 -11.05
N TRP A 154 -2.22 -3.55 -10.41
CA TRP A 154 -2.05 -3.92 -9.02
C TRP A 154 -0.93 -3.08 -8.41
N MET A 155 -1.05 -2.74 -7.13
CA MET A 155 0.05 -2.13 -6.37
C MET A 155 0.12 -2.70 -4.97
N HIS A 156 1.33 -2.76 -4.42
CA HIS A 156 1.46 -2.89 -2.97
C HIS A 156 0.72 -1.74 -2.27
N PRO A 157 -0.03 -2.02 -1.19
CA PRO A 157 -0.74 -0.98 -0.47
C PRO A 157 0.25 -0.05 0.25
N PHE A 158 -0.20 1.15 0.58
CA PHE A 158 0.54 2.05 1.47
C PHE A 158 0.59 1.44 2.87
N ARG A 159 1.68 0.74 3.21
CA ARG A 159 1.78 -0.15 4.39
C ARG A 159 2.88 0.17 5.39
N HIS A 160 3.51 1.33 5.29
CA HIS A 160 4.55 1.77 6.23
C HIS A 160 4.00 2.81 7.22
N ASN A 161 4.75 3.09 8.28
CA ASN A 161 4.37 4.05 9.33
C ASN A 161 3.00 3.70 9.94
N GLN A 162 2.07 4.64 10.04
CA GLN A 162 0.73 4.41 10.58
C GLN A 162 -0.12 3.45 9.73
N PHE A 163 0.29 3.11 8.50
CA PHE A 163 -0.55 2.41 7.53
C PHE A 163 -0.40 0.89 7.50
N SER A 164 0.31 0.27 8.44
CA SER A 164 0.66 -1.15 8.37
C SER A 164 -0.49 -2.13 8.22
N PHE A 165 -1.69 -1.82 8.75
CA PHE A 165 -2.83 -2.72 8.65
C PHE A 165 -3.28 -2.99 7.21
N THR A 166 -2.93 -2.13 6.25
CA THR A 166 -3.28 -2.36 4.86
C THR A 166 -2.62 -3.62 4.30
N GLU A 167 -1.58 -4.15 4.97
CA GLU A 167 -0.98 -5.45 4.64
C GLU A 167 -1.95 -6.63 4.86
N VAL A 168 -2.87 -6.50 5.81
CA VAL A 168 -3.91 -7.50 6.10
C VAL A 168 -5.29 -7.03 5.65
N ALA A 169 -5.32 -6.11 4.70
CA ALA A 169 -6.50 -5.70 3.96
C ALA A 169 -6.36 -6.16 2.49
N PRO A 170 -7.45 -6.14 1.70
CA PRO A 170 -7.33 -6.38 0.27
C PRO A 170 -6.38 -5.35 -0.36
N PHE A 171 -5.57 -5.80 -1.31
CA PHE A 171 -4.61 -4.94 -2.00
C PHE A 171 -5.32 -4.21 -3.16
N PRO A 172 -4.88 -3.00 -3.54
CA PRO A 172 -5.38 -2.34 -4.74
C PRO A 172 -5.11 -3.17 -5.99
N GLU A 173 -6.19 -3.65 -6.61
CA GLU A 173 -6.14 -4.48 -7.82
C GLU A 173 -7.34 -4.18 -8.72
N VAL A 174 -7.17 -4.19 -10.03
CA VAL A 174 -8.28 -4.33 -10.99
C VAL A 174 -7.90 -5.36 -12.01
N ARG A 175 -8.87 -6.19 -12.44
CA ARG A 175 -8.67 -7.19 -13.50
C ARG A 175 -9.49 -6.83 -14.72
N PHE A 176 -8.83 -6.68 -15.86
CA PHE A 176 -9.46 -6.36 -17.14
C PHE A 176 -10.04 -7.59 -17.86
N PRO A 177 -11.04 -7.40 -18.74
CA PRO A 177 -11.83 -6.17 -18.88
C PRO A 177 -12.69 -5.93 -17.62
N LEU A 178 -12.90 -4.66 -17.25
CA LEU A 178 -13.77 -4.30 -16.13
C LEU A 178 -15.24 -4.36 -16.59
N ALA A 179 -16.09 -4.96 -15.76
CA ALA A 179 -17.51 -5.06 -16.00
C ALA A 179 -18.24 -5.19 -14.66
N LYS A 180 -19.41 -4.57 -14.54
CA LYS A 180 -20.27 -4.72 -13.35
C LYS A 180 -20.56 -6.20 -13.09
N GLY A 181 -20.41 -6.62 -11.83
CA GLY A 181 -20.58 -8.00 -11.37
C GLY A 181 -19.34 -8.89 -11.54
N LYS A 182 -18.25 -8.39 -12.17
CA LYS A 182 -16.99 -9.13 -12.20
C LYS A 182 -16.41 -9.25 -10.80
N SER A 183 -16.02 -10.45 -10.40
CA SER A 183 -15.40 -10.73 -9.11
C SER A 183 -14.09 -11.50 -9.27
N TRP A 184 -13.26 -11.43 -8.24
CA TRP A 184 -12.08 -12.28 -8.11
C TRP A 184 -11.71 -12.46 -6.64
N THR A 185 -10.80 -13.40 -6.40
CA THR A 185 -10.26 -13.67 -5.07
C THR A 185 -8.74 -13.69 -5.11
N ASN A 186 -8.13 -13.41 -3.95
CA ASN A 186 -6.71 -13.59 -3.70
C ASN A 186 -6.52 -14.24 -2.35
N GLN A 187 -5.41 -14.95 -2.19
CA GLN A 187 -4.94 -15.44 -0.90
C GLN A 187 -3.59 -14.81 -0.61
N LEU A 188 -3.41 -14.36 0.63
CA LEU A 188 -2.14 -13.81 1.11
C LEU A 188 -1.72 -14.55 2.39
N SER A 189 -0.51 -15.08 2.38
CA SER A 189 0.16 -15.59 3.58
C SER A 189 1.11 -14.54 4.12
N ILE A 190 0.95 -14.23 5.40
CA ILE A 190 1.76 -13.28 6.15
C ILE A 190 2.87 -14.05 6.84
N GLU A 191 4.09 -13.81 6.37
CA GLU A 191 5.29 -14.44 6.91
C GLU A 191 5.67 -13.87 8.29
N THR A 192 6.71 -14.45 8.88
CA THR A 192 7.31 -13.93 10.13
C THR A 192 7.76 -12.47 9.99
N GLY A 193 7.61 -11.69 11.06
CA GLY A 193 8.07 -10.29 11.13
C GLY A 193 6.96 -9.23 11.13
N TRP A 194 5.69 -9.64 11.03
CA TRP A 194 4.52 -8.75 11.02
C TRP A 194 3.79 -8.65 12.37
N GLY A 195 4.50 -8.93 13.47
CA GLY A 195 3.93 -8.89 14.82
C GLY A 195 2.75 -9.85 14.96
N ASP A 196 1.62 -9.35 15.46
CA ASP A 196 0.38 -10.09 15.71
C ASP A 196 -0.19 -10.81 14.47
N TRP A 197 0.21 -10.42 13.26
CA TRP A 197 -0.25 -11.03 12.01
C TRP A 197 0.68 -12.12 11.46
N SER A 198 1.84 -12.31 12.07
CA SER A 198 2.82 -13.29 11.60
C SER A 198 2.23 -14.71 11.55
N ASN A 199 2.61 -15.48 10.53
CA ASN A 199 2.16 -16.86 10.33
C ASN A 199 0.63 -17.00 10.19
N SER A 200 0.00 -16.02 9.56
CA SER A 200 -1.43 -16.06 9.26
C SER A 200 -1.67 -16.06 7.75
N SER A 201 -2.83 -16.55 7.33
CA SER A 201 -3.27 -16.44 5.95
C SER A 201 -4.68 -15.89 5.90
N GLY A 202 -4.95 -15.09 4.88
CA GLY A 202 -6.26 -14.49 4.66
C GLY A 202 -6.68 -14.56 3.20
N ASN A 203 -7.99 -14.57 3.01
CA ASN A 203 -8.61 -14.57 1.69
C ASN A 203 -9.26 -13.22 1.44
N SER A 204 -8.91 -12.59 0.33
CA SER A 204 -9.55 -11.37 -0.17
C SER A 204 -10.55 -11.71 -1.25
N GLN A 205 -11.67 -10.99 -1.26
CA GLN A 205 -12.72 -11.07 -2.28
C GLN A 205 -13.01 -9.68 -2.81
N TYR A 206 -13.23 -9.57 -4.12
CA TYR A 206 -13.42 -8.32 -4.83
C TYR A 206 -14.65 -8.40 -5.73
N GLU A 207 -15.37 -7.30 -5.91
CA GLU A 207 -16.51 -7.18 -6.81
C GLU A 207 -16.56 -5.78 -7.44
N VAL A 208 -16.64 -5.72 -8.77
CA VAL A 208 -16.93 -4.48 -9.51
C VAL A 208 -18.42 -4.17 -9.38
N VAL A 209 -18.76 -3.13 -8.63
CA VAL A 209 -20.16 -2.76 -8.35
C VAL A 209 -20.77 -1.94 -9.49
N GLY A 210 -19.92 -1.25 -10.27
CA GLY A 210 -20.33 -0.44 -11.41
C GLY A 210 -19.47 0.80 -11.55
N GLN A 211 -20.01 1.79 -12.26
CA GLN A 211 -19.36 3.08 -12.46
C GLN A 211 -20.15 4.17 -11.74
N GLU A 212 -19.44 5.11 -11.12
CA GLU A 212 -20.05 6.32 -10.54
C GLU A 212 -19.20 7.57 -10.81
N MET A 213 -19.82 8.74 -10.68
CA MET A 213 -19.10 10.01 -10.75
C MET A 213 -18.47 10.28 -9.39
N ILE A 214 -17.20 10.66 -9.39
CA ILE A 214 -16.47 11.04 -8.18
C ILE A 214 -15.94 12.46 -8.33
N GLU A 215 -16.06 13.22 -7.26
CA GLU A 215 -15.45 14.55 -7.13
C GLU A 215 -14.16 14.41 -6.33
N ILE A 216 -13.07 14.91 -6.90
CA ILE A 216 -11.75 14.98 -6.30
C ILE A 216 -11.26 16.43 -6.29
N PRO A 217 -10.19 16.80 -5.56
CA PRO A 217 -9.79 18.19 -5.36
C PRO A 217 -9.59 19.03 -6.64
N PHE A 218 -9.23 18.39 -7.76
CA PHE A 218 -8.94 19.08 -9.03
C PHE A 218 -9.93 18.77 -10.16
N GLY A 219 -11.07 18.13 -9.88
CA GLY A 219 -12.10 17.92 -10.90
C GLY A 219 -13.14 16.86 -10.58
N LYS A 220 -14.05 16.66 -11.53
CA LYS A 220 -15.05 15.60 -11.50
C LYS A 220 -14.70 14.55 -12.52
N ILE A 221 -14.54 13.31 -12.08
CA ILE A 221 -14.26 12.17 -12.95
C ILE A 221 -15.57 11.45 -13.22
N LYS A 222 -15.87 11.28 -14.51
CA LYS A 222 -17.01 10.50 -14.96
C LYS A 222 -16.59 9.04 -15.10
N ASN A 223 -17.52 8.13 -14.84
CA ASN A 223 -17.35 6.71 -15.10
C ASN A 223 -16.23 6.01 -14.29
N CYS A 224 -15.91 6.47 -13.08
CA CYS A 224 -14.98 5.77 -12.20
C CYS A 224 -15.54 4.41 -11.80
N TRP A 225 -14.77 3.35 -12.02
CA TRP A 225 -15.11 2.00 -11.59
C TRP A 225 -15.02 1.90 -10.07
N LYS A 226 -16.12 1.53 -9.44
CA LYS A 226 -16.15 1.20 -8.02
C LYS A 226 -15.95 -0.29 -7.82
N VAL A 227 -14.98 -0.63 -7.00
CA VAL A 227 -14.74 -2.01 -6.55
C VAL A 227 -14.91 -2.07 -5.05
N LYS A 228 -15.71 -3.02 -4.60
CA LYS A 228 -15.81 -3.38 -3.18
C LYS A 228 -14.95 -4.59 -2.90
N SER A 229 -14.30 -4.60 -1.75
CA SER A 229 -13.53 -5.77 -1.35
C SER A 229 -13.47 -5.95 0.15
N GLN A 230 -13.21 -7.18 0.56
CA GLN A 230 -13.02 -7.55 1.95
C GLN A 230 -11.93 -8.61 2.07
N ALA A 231 -11.21 -8.62 3.18
CA ALA A 231 -10.29 -9.68 3.55
C ALA A 231 -10.73 -10.33 4.85
N VAL A 232 -10.70 -11.66 4.87
CA VAL A 232 -11.02 -12.47 6.04
C VAL A 232 -9.74 -13.14 6.54
N TYR A 233 -9.37 -12.82 7.77
CA TYR A 233 -8.27 -13.43 8.52
C TYR A 233 -8.79 -14.05 9.84
N PRO A 234 -8.03 -14.94 10.50
CA PRO A 234 -8.42 -15.51 11.79
C PRO A 234 -8.70 -14.47 12.90
N PHE A 235 -8.10 -13.28 12.80
CA PHE A 235 -8.23 -12.20 13.77
C PHE A 235 -9.30 -11.16 13.41
N GLY A 236 -9.99 -11.29 12.27
CA GLY A 236 -11.09 -10.41 11.91
C GLY A 236 -11.25 -10.17 10.41
N VAL A 237 -12.21 -9.30 10.10
CA VAL A 237 -12.54 -8.91 8.72
C VAL A 237 -12.17 -7.45 8.52
N SER A 238 -11.50 -7.15 7.42
CA SER A 238 -11.23 -5.79 6.94
C SER A 238 -11.95 -5.55 5.61
N TYR A 239 -12.29 -4.30 5.34
CA TYR A 239 -12.96 -3.88 4.12
C TYR A 239 -12.10 -2.85 3.38
N PHE A 240 -12.19 -2.86 2.07
CA PHE A 240 -11.52 -1.92 1.19
C PHE A 240 -12.40 -1.64 -0.03
N ASP A 241 -12.98 -0.45 -0.08
CA ASP A 241 -13.73 0.04 -1.23
C ASP A 241 -12.86 1.06 -1.96
N TYR A 242 -12.79 1.01 -3.28
CA TYR A 242 -11.99 1.95 -4.06
C TYR A 242 -12.60 2.29 -5.40
N TRP A 243 -12.16 3.43 -5.91
CA TRP A 243 -12.55 4.02 -7.17
C TRP A 243 -11.34 4.07 -8.07
N PHE A 244 -11.52 3.51 -9.26
CA PHE A 244 -10.49 3.35 -10.25
C PHE A 244 -10.91 4.04 -11.54
N ASP A 245 -10.01 4.87 -12.05
CA ASP A 245 -10.09 5.48 -13.37
C ASP A 245 -8.98 4.90 -14.25
N GLU A 246 -9.28 4.62 -15.52
CA GLU A 246 -8.32 3.95 -16.40
C GLU A 246 -7.10 4.82 -16.74
N ASP A 247 -7.22 6.15 -16.65
CA ASP A 247 -6.15 7.10 -16.94
C ASP A 247 -5.40 7.53 -15.69
N LEU A 248 -6.11 7.74 -14.57
CA LEU A 248 -5.57 8.26 -13.31
C LEU A 248 -5.20 7.17 -12.30
N GLY A 249 -5.74 5.96 -12.44
CA GLY A 249 -5.53 4.86 -11.50
C GLY A 249 -6.49 4.89 -10.31
N PHE A 250 -5.98 4.52 -9.13
CA PHE A 250 -6.78 4.55 -7.90
C PHE A 250 -6.96 5.99 -7.44
N VAL A 251 -8.16 6.54 -7.59
CA VAL A 251 -8.46 7.96 -7.29
C VAL A 251 -8.99 8.17 -5.88
N LYS A 252 -9.65 7.15 -5.34
CA LYS A 252 -10.15 7.14 -3.96
C LYS A 252 -10.07 5.73 -3.40
N MET A 253 -9.64 5.60 -2.15
CA MET A 253 -9.44 4.33 -1.45
C MET A 253 -9.97 4.48 -0.03
N GLU A 254 -10.90 3.62 0.38
CA GLU A 254 -11.56 3.64 1.68
C GLU A 254 -11.40 2.29 2.37
N TYR A 255 -10.54 2.25 3.37
CA TYR A 255 -10.31 1.09 4.20
C TYR A 255 -11.11 1.18 5.50
N LYS A 256 -11.56 0.03 5.98
CA LYS A 256 -12.07 -0.17 7.33
C LYS A 256 -11.41 -1.40 7.95
N ASN A 257 -10.70 -1.20 9.06
CA ASN A 257 -10.03 -2.31 9.74
C ASN A 257 -11.00 -3.11 10.64
N TYR A 258 -10.52 -4.24 11.16
CA TYR A 258 -11.29 -5.12 12.06
C TYR A 258 -11.60 -4.49 13.44
N GLY A 259 -11.02 -3.33 13.75
CA GLY A 259 -11.33 -2.48 14.90
C GLY A 259 -12.30 -1.34 14.59
N ASN A 260 -12.96 -1.35 13.42
CA ASN A 260 -13.87 -0.31 12.92
C ASN A 260 -13.24 1.09 12.70
N GLN A 261 -11.92 1.22 12.72
CA GLN A 261 -11.27 2.47 12.30
C GLN A 261 -11.28 2.57 10.77
N THR A 262 -11.31 3.80 10.26
CA THR A 262 -11.32 4.05 8.81
C THR A 262 -10.06 4.78 8.36
N LEU A 263 -9.52 4.39 7.22
CA LEU A 263 -8.42 5.08 6.56
C LEU A 263 -8.85 5.38 5.13
N SER A 264 -8.80 6.64 4.73
CA SER A 264 -9.06 7.05 3.36
C SER A 264 -7.81 7.61 2.70
N PHE A 265 -7.62 7.32 1.42
CA PHE A 265 -6.71 8.02 0.54
C PHE A 265 -7.49 8.62 -0.63
N GLU A 266 -7.18 9.87 -0.97
CA GLU A 266 -7.80 10.56 -2.11
C GLU A 266 -6.70 11.21 -2.95
N LEU A 267 -6.76 11.02 -4.27
CA LEU A 267 -5.80 11.59 -5.20
C LEU A 267 -5.94 13.11 -5.21
N ALA A 268 -4.92 13.80 -4.71
CA ALA A 268 -4.90 15.24 -4.52
C ALA A 268 -4.18 15.98 -5.66
N ALA A 269 -3.21 15.33 -6.31
CA ALA A 269 -2.56 15.85 -7.51
C ALA A 269 -1.94 14.72 -8.35
N MET A 270 -1.82 14.96 -9.65
CA MET A 270 -1.05 14.17 -10.59
C MET A 270 -0.16 15.10 -11.40
N ILE A 271 1.10 14.74 -11.58
CA ILE A 271 2.08 15.52 -12.35
C ILE A 271 2.75 14.55 -13.32
N ASP A 272 2.62 14.86 -14.60
CA ASP A 272 3.34 14.19 -15.68
C ASP A 272 4.58 15.03 -16.05
N GLU A 273 5.70 14.36 -16.29
CA GLU A 273 6.89 14.95 -16.91
C GLU A 273 6.85 14.80 -18.44
#